data_AF-A0A540WVL1-F1
#
_entry.id   AF-A0A540WVL1-F1
#
_cell.length_a   1.000
_cell.length_b   1.000
_cell.length_c   1.000
_cell.angle_alpha   90.00
_cell.angle_beta   90.00
_cell.angle_gamma   90.00
#
_symmetry.space_group_name_H-M   'P 1'
#
loop_
_entity.id
_entity.type
_entity.pdbx_description
1 polymer ?
#
loop_
_entity_poly.entity_id
_entity_poly.type
_entity_poly.pdbx_seq_one_letter_code
_entity_poly.pdbx_strand_id
1 'polypeptide(L)'
;MRYSNVQFIAWCIHTGPRKLGDGVEEYAGLSTESADIAARVELVARALDAARDCPETTRDDPETLKVFMLPEFFFRGSTGAYSMDGVQALVAALQSRVKDEARWAHWLFVFGSTVGKSFQTRPASFFERLFGPKYVIDTSKPIEAYNYVLVQKGGFTYASAGPEFAEAVLKRRQSGMDFIPVSGGGGGIAGARVHYLPPTREYGTTSEVQVASYDGNSVFVRDQLTLGVEICLDHAAQRLKKASGLPPIDLQLVPSCGMTLKADSLVARSGGYAFNCDGYANYDTGVLGANSQVRAMDSGDVAVVAKASLDVTGVNVAALFARGAGEVRVYPALPLPKD
;
A
#
# COMPACT_ATOMS: atom_id res chain seq x y z
N MET A 1 -9.09 -21.73 -13.11
CA MET A 1 -8.60 -20.97 -11.94
C MET A 1 -7.68 -21.82 -11.08
N ARG A 2 -6.61 -21.22 -10.53
CA ARG A 2 -5.66 -21.88 -9.61
C ARG A 2 -6.24 -22.12 -8.21
N TYR A 3 -7.09 -21.22 -7.75
CA TYR A 3 -7.69 -21.24 -6.42
C TYR A 3 -9.21 -21.40 -6.54
N SER A 4 -9.81 -22.14 -5.61
CA SER A 4 -11.27 -22.27 -5.48
C SER A 4 -11.84 -21.27 -4.47
N ASN A 5 -10.99 -20.76 -3.57
CA ASN A 5 -11.38 -19.82 -2.52
C ASN A 5 -10.38 -18.66 -2.38
N VAL A 6 -10.84 -17.60 -1.73
CA VAL A 6 -10.03 -16.46 -1.28
C VAL A 6 -10.29 -16.18 0.19
N GLN A 7 -9.25 -15.85 0.94
CA GLN A 7 -9.35 -15.39 2.32
C GLN A 7 -8.69 -14.02 2.44
N PHE A 8 -9.45 -13.04 2.92
CA PHE A 8 -8.95 -11.67 3.13
C PHE A 8 -8.42 -11.50 4.54
N ILE A 9 -7.29 -10.80 4.65
CA ILE A 9 -6.63 -10.51 5.92
C ILE A 9 -6.15 -9.06 5.88
N ALA A 10 -6.59 -8.24 6.83
CA ALA A 10 -6.20 -6.84 6.92
C ALA A 10 -5.31 -6.63 8.14
N TRP A 11 -4.27 -5.80 8.00
CA TRP A 11 -3.62 -5.22 9.17
C TRP A 11 -4.13 -3.79 9.38
N CYS A 12 -5.10 -3.66 10.29
CA CYS A 12 -5.74 -2.39 10.62
C CYS A 12 -4.87 -1.60 11.59
N ILE A 13 -4.13 -0.63 11.06
CA ILE A 13 -3.22 0.25 11.81
C ILE A 13 -3.39 1.70 11.36
N HIS A 14 -3.33 2.65 12.29
CA HIS A 14 -3.47 4.07 11.97
C HIS A 14 -2.20 4.64 11.33
N THR A 15 -2.29 5.06 10.07
CA THR A 15 -1.19 5.58 9.24
C THR A 15 -1.27 7.09 8.98
N GLY A 16 -2.33 7.75 9.47
CA GLY A 16 -2.45 9.20 9.42
C GLY A 16 -1.34 9.93 10.18
N PRO A 17 -1.10 11.23 9.89
CA PRO A 17 -0.15 12.06 10.62
C PRO A 17 -0.42 12.09 12.12
N ARG A 18 0.63 12.34 12.92
CA ARG A 18 0.47 12.63 14.35
C ARG A 18 0.00 14.07 14.51
N LYS A 19 -1.01 14.29 15.34
CA LYS A 19 -1.50 15.62 15.71
C LYS A 19 -0.74 16.12 16.93
N LEU A 20 -0.15 17.31 16.85
CA LEU A 20 0.64 17.92 17.93
C LEU A 20 -0.15 18.99 18.73
N GLY A 21 -1.34 19.37 18.27
CA GLY A 21 -2.13 20.48 18.82
C GLY A 21 -2.29 21.61 17.80
N ASP A 22 -3.26 22.51 17.98
CA ASP A 22 -3.46 23.73 17.16
C ASP A 22 -3.42 23.55 15.63
N GLY A 23 -3.88 22.39 15.13
CA GLY A 23 -3.86 22.07 13.70
C GLY A 23 -2.47 21.72 13.14
N VAL A 24 -1.46 21.60 14.01
CA VAL A 24 -0.11 21.16 13.65
C VAL A 24 -0.09 19.63 13.57
N GLU A 25 0.43 19.15 12.45
CA GLU A 25 0.63 17.74 12.17
C GLU A 25 2.10 17.46 11.88
N GLU A 26 2.54 16.24 12.18
CA GLU A 26 3.85 15.73 11.80
C GLU A 26 3.76 14.30 11.23
N TYR A 27 4.71 13.97 10.36
CA TYR A 27 4.87 12.59 9.91
C TYR A 27 5.55 11.78 11.01
N ALA A 28 4.94 10.66 11.40
CA ALA A 28 5.55 9.72 12.32
C ALA A 28 6.67 8.95 11.61
N GLY A 29 7.81 8.78 12.30
CA GLY A 29 8.91 7.97 11.82
C GLY A 29 10.19 8.17 12.65
N LEU A 30 11.18 7.34 12.37
CA LEU A 30 12.51 7.41 12.97
C LEU A 30 13.37 8.48 12.31
N SER A 31 14.49 8.80 12.96
CA SER A 31 15.39 9.90 12.57
C SER A 31 16.09 9.68 11.22
N THR A 32 16.34 8.43 10.86
CA THR A 32 16.96 8.07 9.58
C THR A 32 16.02 7.19 8.77
N GLU A 33 15.98 7.40 7.46
CA GLU A 33 15.17 6.62 6.52
C GLU A 33 15.44 5.11 6.61
N SER A 34 16.71 4.70 6.69
CA SER A 34 17.09 3.28 6.79
C SER A 34 16.57 2.61 8.06
N ALA A 35 16.69 3.28 9.22
CA ALA A 35 16.14 2.78 10.48
C ALA A 35 14.60 2.69 10.42
N ASP A 36 13.93 3.69 9.84
CA ASP A 36 12.47 3.72 9.70
C ASP A 36 11.98 2.55 8.82
N ILE A 37 12.59 2.36 7.66
CA ILE A 37 12.31 1.24 6.76
C ILE A 37 12.53 -0.10 7.47
N ALA A 38 13.68 -0.28 8.13
CA ALA A 38 14.00 -1.52 8.82
C ALA A 38 12.96 -1.85 9.91
N ALA A 39 12.57 -0.87 10.72
CA ALA A 39 11.59 -1.05 11.79
C ALA A 39 10.18 -1.33 11.25
N ARG A 40 9.74 -0.65 10.18
CA ARG A 40 8.45 -0.92 9.54
C ARG A 40 8.42 -2.29 8.88
N VAL A 41 9.48 -2.70 8.17
CA VAL A 41 9.59 -4.04 7.57
C VAL A 41 9.60 -5.13 8.64
N GLU A 42 10.24 -4.89 9.79
CA GLU A 42 10.18 -5.81 10.92
C GLU A 42 8.76 -5.96 11.46
N LEU A 43 8.01 -4.86 11.63
CA LEU A 43 6.61 -4.97 12.02
C LEU A 43 5.75 -5.69 10.96
N VAL A 44 6.02 -5.49 9.67
CA VAL A 44 5.37 -6.28 8.61
C VAL A 44 5.62 -7.76 8.81
N ALA A 45 6.87 -8.17 9.05
CA ALA A 45 7.19 -9.59 9.28
C ALA A 45 6.37 -10.17 10.44
N ARG A 46 6.23 -9.42 11.54
CA ARG A 46 5.45 -9.86 12.70
C ARG A 46 3.94 -9.85 12.46
N ALA A 47 3.43 -8.90 11.67
CA ALA A 47 2.04 -8.87 11.25
C ALA A 47 1.72 -10.08 10.35
N LEU A 48 2.65 -10.45 9.47
CA LEU A 48 2.55 -11.64 8.62
C LEU A 48 2.55 -12.93 9.44
N ASP A 49 3.42 -13.02 10.46
CA ASP A 49 3.44 -14.15 11.38
C ASP A 49 2.12 -14.24 12.16
N ALA A 50 1.64 -13.12 12.75
CA ALA A 50 0.36 -13.07 13.46
C ALA A 50 -0.84 -13.43 12.56
N ALA A 51 -0.84 -12.99 11.30
CA ALA A 51 -1.85 -13.36 10.32
C ALA A 51 -1.80 -14.85 10.00
N ARG A 52 -0.61 -15.39 9.72
CA ARG A 52 -0.42 -16.79 9.36
C ARG A 52 -0.76 -17.73 10.51
N ASP A 53 -0.45 -17.34 11.75
CA ASP A 53 -0.65 -18.17 12.95
C ASP A 53 -2.02 -17.98 13.60
N CYS A 54 -2.85 -17.06 13.10
CA CYS A 54 -4.24 -16.94 13.52
C CYS A 54 -4.98 -18.26 13.22
N PRO A 55 -5.65 -18.89 14.21
CA PRO A 55 -6.33 -20.19 14.03
C PRO A 55 -7.35 -20.24 12.88
N GLU A 56 -7.97 -19.11 12.58
CA GLU A 56 -9.00 -18.94 11.55
C GLU A 56 -8.41 -18.72 10.15
N THR A 57 -7.09 -18.57 10.02
CA THR A 57 -6.42 -18.47 8.73
C THR A 57 -6.20 -19.86 8.15
N THR A 58 -6.63 -20.08 6.90
CA THR A 58 -6.43 -21.34 6.15
C THR A 58 -5.00 -21.42 5.60
N ARG A 59 -4.02 -21.28 6.50
CA ARG A 59 -2.63 -20.96 6.18
C ARG A 59 -1.93 -21.98 5.27
N ASP A 60 -2.33 -23.25 5.38
CA ASP A 60 -1.74 -24.39 4.67
C ASP A 60 -2.66 -24.95 3.57
N ASP A 61 -3.83 -24.34 3.34
CA ASP A 61 -4.75 -24.75 2.28
C ASP A 61 -4.25 -24.26 0.91
N PRO A 62 -3.86 -25.14 -0.03
CA PRO A 62 -3.36 -24.75 -1.34
C PRO A 62 -4.46 -24.25 -2.29
N GLU A 63 -5.73 -24.53 -2.00
CA GLU A 63 -6.87 -24.11 -2.81
C GLU A 63 -7.40 -22.72 -2.44
N THR A 64 -6.97 -22.19 -1.28
CA THR A 64 -7.34 -20.84 -0.81
C THR A 64 -6.21 -19.85 -1.02
N LEU A 65 -6.46 -18.80 -1.81
CA LEU A 65 -5.58 -17.64 -1.91
C LEU A 65 -5.76 -16.75 -0.67
N LYS A 66 -4.68 -16.51 0.09
CA LYS A 66 -4.69 -15.54 1.19
C LYS A 66 -4.26 -14.17 0.68
N VAL A 67 -5.11 -13.15 0.84
CA VAL A 67 -4.82 -11.76 0.45
C VAL A 67 -4.59 -10.94 1.72
N PHE A 68 -3.32 -10.63 2.01
CA PHE A 68 -2.94 -9.81 3.15
C PHE A 68 -2.73 -8.35 2.72
N MET A 69 -3.40 -7.41 3.39
CA MET A 69 -3.38 -6.01 2.99
C MET A 69 -3.08 -5.04 4.14
N LEU A 70 -2.23 -4.06 3.86
CA LEU A 70 -1.94 -2.92 4.72
C LEU A 70 -2.61 -1.65 4.16
N PRO A 71 -2.84 -0.63 5.00
CA PRO A 71 -3.46 0.62 4.59
C PRO A 71 -2.52 1.53 3.78
N GLU A 72 -3.11 2.58 3.20
CA GLU A 72 -2.36 3.67 2.56
C GLU A 72 -1.44 4.38 3.58
N PHE A 73 -0.33 4.95 3.11
CA PHE A 73 0.67 5.68 3.88
C PHE A 73 1.40 4.87 4.94
N PHE A 74 1.33 3.54 4.89
CA PHE A 74 2.07 2.69 5.81
C PHE A 74 3.59 2.94 5.71
N PHE A 75 4.09 3.15 4.49
CA PHE A 75 5.47 3.48 4.20
C PHE A 75 5.63 4.96 3.89
N ARG A 76 5.52 5.76 4.96
CA ARG A 76 5.67 7.21 4.97
C ARG A 76 6.51 7.61 6.17
N GLY A 77 7.82 7.81 5.97
CA GLY A 77 8.75 8.14 7.04
C GLY A 77 8.58 9.56 7.60
N SER A 78 9.44 9.92 8.55
CA SER A 78 9.43 11.21 9.25
C SER A 78 9.57 12.44 8.34
N THR A 79 10.05 12.26 7.10
CA THR A 79 10.15 13.34 6.11
C THR A 79 8.95 13.42 5.16
N GLY A 80 7.95 12.54 5.30
CA GLY A 80 6.75 12.48 4.46
C GLY A 80 6.89 11.69 3.17
N ALA A 81 8.12 11.36 2.74
CA ALA A 81 8.38 10.49 1.60
C ALA A 81 9.83 9.96 1.62
N TYR A 82 10.04 8.74 1.16
CA TYR A 82 11.36 8.12 1.04
C TYR A 82 12.09 8.52 -0.24
N SER A 83 13.42 8.58 -0.17
CA SER A 83 14.26 8.71 -1.37
C SER A 83 14.09 7.51 -2.31
N MET A 84 14.50 7.65 -3.58
CA MET A 84 14.51 6.54 -4.54
C MET A 84 15.30 5.32 -4.03
N ASP A 85 16.47 5.55 -3.42
CA ASP A 85 17.30 4.50 -2.83
C ASP A 85 16.57 3.82 -1.66
N GLY A 86 15.89 4.60 -0.83
CA GLY A 86 15.05 4.09 0.26
C GLY A 86 13.90 3.23 -0.24
N VAL A 87 13.20 3.67 -1.30
CA VAL A 87 12.12 2.90 -1.93
C VAL A 87 12.66 1.59 -2.49
N GLN A 88 13.81 1.60 -3.17
CA GLN A 88 14.44 0.37 -3.68
C GLN A 88 14.83 -0.59 -2.55
N ALA A 89 15.44 -0.07 -1.48
CA ALA A 89 15.80 -0.86 -0.31
C ALA A 89 14.56 -1.47 0.38
N LEU A 90 13.48 -0.69 0.50
CA LEU A 90 12.20 -1.14 1.04
C LEU A 90 11.60 -2.29 0.21
N VAL A 91 11.52 -2.14 -1.12
CA VAL A 91 10.99 -3.18 -2.01
C VAL A 91 11.76 -4.48 -1.87
N ALA A 92 13.10 -4.40 -1.91
CA ALA A 92 13.96 -5.57 -1.75
C ALA A 92 13.76 -6.25 -0.38
N ALA A 93 13.63 -5.45 0.69
CA ALA A 93 13.39 -5.96 2.03
C ALA A 93 12.04 -6.66 2.15
N LEU A 94 10.96 -6.09 1.62
CA LEU A 94 9.61 -6.68 1.61
C LEU A 94 9.58 -7.98 0.82
N GLN A 95 10.16 -8.00 -0.39
CA GLN A 95 10.28 -9.20 -1.21
C GLN A 95 11.03 -10.31 -0.48
N SER A 96 12.12 -9.96 0.21
CA SER A 96 12.87 -10.94 0.99
C SER A 96 12.07 -11.55 2.15
N ARG A 97 11.06 -10.84 2.70
CA ARG A 97 10.20 -11.38 3.78
C ARG A 97 9.22 -12.44 3.29
N VAL A 98 8.81 -12.38 2.03
CA VAL A 98 7.73 -13.22 1.48
C VAL A 98 8.17 -14.22 0.43
N LYS A 99 9.49 -14.38 0.22
CA LYS A 99 10.06 -15.32 -0.75
C LYS A 99 9.92 -16.80 -0.37
N ASP A 100 9.84 -17.13 0.93
CA ASP A 100 9.78 -18.52 1.39
C ASP A 100 8.56 -19.26 0.81
N GLU A 101 8.81 -20.19 -0.12
CA GLU A 101 7.81 -20.96 -0.83
C GLU A 101 6.94 -21.80 0.10
N ALA A 102 7.55 -22.48 1.08
CA ALA A 102 6.83 -23.33 2.01
C ALA A 102 5.84 -22.53 2.87
N ARG A 103 6.10 -21.24 3.09
CA ARG A 103 5.27 -20.37 3.93
C ARG A 103 4.25 -19.57 3.13
N TRP A 104 4.61 -19.12 1.93
CA TRP A 104 3.93 -18.03 1.24
C TRP A 104 3.45 -18.34 -0.18
N ALA A 105 3.60 -19.59 -0.66
CA ALA A 105 3.19 -20.01 -2.01
C ALA A 105 1.72 -19.74 -2.35
N HIS A 106 0.84 -19.61 -1.36
CA HIS A 106 -0.60 -19.34 -1.55
C HIS A 106 -1.04 -17.98 -0.99
N TRP A 107 -0.10 -17.02 -0.93
CA TRP A 107 -0.34 -15.68 -0.41
C TRP A 107 -0.08 -14.60 -1.46
N LEU A 108 -0.90 -13.55 -1.43
CA LEU A 108 -0.75 -12.30 -2.14
C LEU A 108 -0.69 -11.17 -1.12
N PHE A 109 0.34 -10.33 -1.20
CA PHE A 109 0.58 -9.24 -0.27
C PHE A 109 0.33 -7.91 -0.95
N VAL A 110 -0.53 -7.08 -0.38
CA VAL A 110 -0.77 -5.70 -0.77
C VAL A 110 -0.15 -4.84 0.34
N PHE A 111 1.11 -4.44 0.17
CA PHE A 111 1.92 -3.86 1.25
C PHE A 111 1.51 -2.44 1.69
N GLY A 112 0.28 -2.02 1.40
CA GLY A 112 -0.14 -0.65 1.60
C GLY A 112 0.67 0.27 0.70
N SER A 113 0.54 1.57 0.93
CA SER A 113 1.17 2.53 0.03
C SER A 113 2.49 3.09 0.58
N THR A 114 3.41 3.33 -0.35
CA THR A 114 4.71 3.95 -0.14
C THR A 114 4.72 5.31 -0.81
N VAL A 115 5.10 6.34 -0.06
CA VAL A 115 5.33 7.68 -0.63
C VAL A 115 6.81 7.82 -0.94
N GLY A 116 7.14 7.96 -2.22
CA GLY A 116 8.50 8.18 -2.71
C GLY A 116 8.71 9.60 -3.20
N LYS A 117 9.98 10.05 -3.23
CA LYS A 117 10.38 11.34 -3.78
C LYS A 117 11.63 11.24 -4.65
N SER A 118 11.66 12.05 -5.70
CA SER A 118 12.81 12.29 -6.56
C SER A 118 13.11 13.79 -6.65
N PHE A 119 14.35 14.09 -7.04
CA PHE A 119 14.82 15.45 -7.25
C PHE A 119 15.28 15.62 -8.68
N GLN A 120 14.87 16.73 -9.30
CA GLN A 120 15.43 17.13 -10.58
C GLN A 120 16.88 17.57 -10.39
N THR A 121 17.73 17.25 -11.36
CA THR A 121 19.14 17.64 -11.33
C THR A 121 19.43 18.71 -12.36
N ARG A 122 20.36 19.61 -12.03
CA ARG A 122 20.94 20.58 -12.97
C ARG A 122 22.43 20.31 -13.15
N PRO A 123 23.05 20.77 -14.26
CA PRO A 123 24.50 20.81 -14.36
C PRO A 123 25.09 21.59 -13.18
N ALA A 124 26.15 21.05 -12.60
CA ALA A 124 26.94 21.75 -11.59
C ALA A 124 27.65 22.96 -12.21
N SER A 125 27.67 24.08 -11.48
CA SER A 125 28.45 25.28 -11.83
C SER A 125 29.95 24.97 -11.85
N PHE A 126 30.74 25.88 -12.42
CA PHE A 126 32.19 25.71 -12.51
C PHE A 126 32.83 25.44 -11.13
N PHE A 127 32.45 26.19 -10.10
CA PHE A 127 32.97 26.02 -8.75
C PHE A 127 32.50 24.71 -8.09
N GLU A 128 31.24 24.32 -8.26
CA GLU A 128 30.72 23.03 -7.75
C GLU A 128 31.44 21.83 -8.40
N ARG A 129 31.79 21.93 -9.69
CA ARG A 129 32.52 20.89 -10.43
C ARG A 129 33.97 20.72 -10.02
N LEU A 130 34.62 21.78 -9.53
CA LEU A 130 36.04 21.74 -9.20
C LEU A 130 36.35 20.74 -8.09
N PHE A 131 35.37 20.45 -7.23
CA PHE A 131 35.49 19.52 -6.08
C PHE A 131 34.28 18.57 -5.93
N GLY A 132 33.43 18.43 -6.95
CA GLY A 132 32.12 17.80 -6.80
C GLY A 132 31.57 17.11 -8.05
N PRO A 133 30.33 16.60 -7.97
CA PRO A 133 29.72 15.83 -9.05
C PRO A 133 29.37 16.70 -10.26
N LYS A 134 29.24 16.06 -11.44
CA LYS A 134 28.87 16.72 -12.70
C LYS A 134 27.48 17.37 -12.66
N TYR A 135 26.57 16.79 -11.88
CA TYR A 135 25.20 17.23 -11.68
C TYR A 135 24.91 17.36 -10.18
N VAL A 136 24.09 18.33 -9.83
CA VAL A 136 23.62 18.58 -8.46
C VAL A 136 22.10 18.68 -8.45
N ILE A 137 21.51 18.46 -7.29
CA ILE A 137 20.06 18.67 -7.09
C ILE A 137 19.72 20.12 -7.41
N ASP A 138 18.72 20.32 -8.25
CA ASP A 138 18.16 21.63 -8.53
C ASP A 138 17.14 22.01 -7.46
N THR A 139 17.60 22.64 -6.39
CA THR A 139 16.76 23.06 -5.27
C THR A 139 15.74 24.14 -5.64
N SER A 140 15.86 24.76 -6.83
CA SER A 140 14.87 25.71 -7.35
C SER A 140 13.62 25.03 -7.93
N LYS A 141 13.70 23.72 -8.21
CA LYS A 141 12.59 22.94 -8.74
C LYS A 141 11.76 22.31 -7.62
N PRO A 142 10.48 22.05 -7.88
CA PRO A 142 9.66 21.24 -6.98
C PRO A 142 10.27 19.86 -6.76
N ILE A 143 9.98 19.28 -5.59
CA ILE A 143 10.26 17.88 -5.30
C ILE A 143 9.19 17.06 -6.01
N GLU A 144 9.61 16.10 -6.82
CA GLU A 144 8.70 15.15 -7.43
C GLU A 144 8.34 14.10 -6.38
N ALA A 145 7.04 13.81 -6.20
CA ALA A 145 6.60 12.79 -5.27
C ALA A 145 5.52 11.91 -5.89
N TYR A 146 5.51 10.65 -5.51
CA TYR A 146 4.54 9.66 -5.96
C TYR A 146 4.12 8.79 -4.78
N ASN A 147 2.93 8.20 -4.89
CA ASN A 147 2.37 7.31 -3.90
C ASN A 147 1.97 6.02 -4.62
N TYR A 148 2.53 4.88 -4.25
CA TYR A 148 2.27 3.62 -4.95
C TYR A 148 2.10 2.44 -3.98
N VAL A 149 1.42 1.40 -4.44
CA VAL A 149 1.25 0.14 -3.73
C VAL A 149 2.04 -0.94 -4.44
N LEU A 150 2.84 -1.68 -3.68
CA LEU A 150 3.46 -2.93 -4.13
C LEU A 150 2.50 -4.08 -3.84
N VAL A 151 2.05 -4.75 -4.89
CA VAL A 151 1.36 -6.04 -4.80
C VAL A 151 2.37 -7.13 -5.12
N GLN A 152 2.55 -8.09 -4.23
CA GLN A 152 3.58 -9.12 -4.33
C GLN A 152 2.97 -10.51 -4.13
N LYS A 153 3.12 -11.39 -5.11
CA LYS A 153 2.88 -12.82 -4.92
C LYS A 153 4.02 -13.40 -4.10
N GLY A 154 3.69 -14.12 -3.02
CA GLY A 154 4.64 -14.82 -2.18
C GLY A 154 5.09 -16.17 -2.71
N GLY A 155 6.16 -16.68 -2.13
CA GLY A 155 6.67 -18.03 -2.33
C GLY A 155 7.39 -18.21 -3.65
N PHE A 156 8.56 -17.58 -3.79
CA PHE A 156 9.41 -17.62 -4.97
C PHE A 156 10.88 -17.88 -4.58
N THR A 157 11.58 -18.68 -5.38
CA THR A 157 12.82 -19.37 -4.97
C THR A 157 13.98 -18.43 -4.59
N TYR A 158 14.13 -17.29 -5.28
CA TYR A 158 15.23 -16.34 -5.05
C TYR A 158 14.73 -14.90 -4.99
N ALA A 159 15.34 -14.06 -4.15
CA ALA A 159 14.92 -12.65 -3.98
C ALA A 159 14.93 -11.86 -5.30
N SER A 160 15.87 -12.17 -6.21
CA SER A 160 15.95 -11.57 -7.54
C SER A 160 14.78 -11.89 -8.46
N ALA A 161 14.01 -12.95 -8.17
CA ALA A 161 12.77 -13.26 -8.90
C ALA A 161 11.59 -12.41 -8.43
N GLY A 162 11.67 -11.80 -7.24
CA GLY A 162 10.60 -11.00 -6.64
C GLY A 162 9.91 -10.03 -7.61
N PRO A 163 10.67 -9.26 -8.43
CA PRO A 163 10.08 -8.35 -9.41
C PRO A 163 9.15 -9.00 -10.44
N GLU A 164 9.36 -10.25 -10.84
CA GLU A 164 8.49 -10.98 -11.79
C GLU A 164 7.14 -11.38 -11.16
N PHE A 165 7.12 -11.44 -9.84
CA PHE A 165 5.96 -11.79 -9.01
C PHE A 165 5.27 -10.57 -8.41
N ALA A 166 5.66 -9.38 -8.84
CA ALA A 166 5.19 -8.13 -8.30
C ALA A 166 4.41 -7.31 -9.32
N GLU A 167 3.56 -6.42 -8.84
CA GLU A 167 2.94 -5.34 -9.60
C GLU A 167 3.03 -4.06 -8.77
N ALA A 168 3.26 -2.92 -9.40
CA ALA A 168 3.25 -1.61 -8.77
C ALA A 168 2.10 -0.76 -9.33
N VAL A 169 1.25 -0.28 -8.42
CA VAL A 169 0.08 0.53 -8.77
C VAL A 169 0.30 1.93 -8.22
N LEU A 170 0.38 2.93 -9.09
CA LEU A 170 0.55 4.32 -8.67
C LEU A 170 -0.80 4.96 -8.40
N LYS A 171 -0.93 5.70 -7.31
CA LYS A 171 -2.11 6.51 -6.99
C LYS A 171 -2.23 7.62 -8.02
N ARG A 172 -3.43 7.85 -8.54
CA ARG A 172 -3.68 8.90 -9.53
C ARG A 172 -4.03 10.24 -8.90
N ARG A 173 -4.79 10.23 -7.79
CA ARG A 173 -5.31 11.44 -7.16
C ARG A 173 -4.54 11.77 -5.89
N GLN A 174 -3.93 12.94 -5.84
CA GLN A 174 -3.44 13.51 -4.58
C GLN A 174 -4.62 13.99 -3.73
N SER A 175 -4.65 13.61 -2.45
CA SER A 175 -5.59 14.11 -1.44
C SER A 175 -4.91 15.15 -0.55
N GLY A 176 -5.70 15.85 0.28
CA GLY A 176 -5.16 16.77 1.28
C GLY A 176 -4.33 16.10 2.39
N MET A 177 -4.42 14.77 2.54
CA MET A 177 -3.67 14.01 3.56
C MET A 177 -2.31 13.49 3.05
N ASP A 178 -2.05 13.54 1.73
CA ASP A 178 -0.79 13.03 1.16
C ASP A 178 0.40 13.85 1.68
N PHE A 179 0.25 15.18 1.78
CA PHE A 179 1.30 16.07 2.28
C PHE A 179 0.76 17.14 3.23
N ILE A 180 1.46 17.32 4.34
CA ILE A 180 1.17 18.35 5.34
C ILE A 180 1.39 19.75 4.69
N PRO A 181 0.40 20.67 4.77
CA PRO A 181 0.42 21.93 4.01
C PRO A 181 1.58 22.88 4.33
N VAL A 182 1.95 23.03 5.61
CA VAL A 182 3.02 23.92 6.08
C VAL A 182 3.70 23.27 7.28
N SER A 183 5.03 23.12 7.26
CA SER A 183 5.80 22.53 8.35
C SER A 183 5.85 23.49 9.53
N GLY A 184 4.87 23.44 10.42
CA GLY A 184 4.87 24.16 11.70
C GLY A 184 5.86 23.61 12.74
N GLY A 185 7.00 23.02 12.30
CA GLY A 185 8.07 22.56 13.20
C GLY A 185 8.70 21.20 12.85
N GLY A 186 8.00 20.31 12.14
CA GLY A 186 8.53 18.99 11.74
C GLY A 186 9.20 19.02 10.37
N GLY A 187 10.48 18.64 10.28
CA GLY A 187 11.35 18.77 9.09
C GLY A 187 11.00 17.91 7.85
N GLY A 188 9.72 17.66 7.59
CA GLY A 188 9.24 16.92 6.42
C GLY A 188 8.99 17.80 5.18
N ILE A 189 8.70 17.14 4.05
CA ILE A 189 8.35 17.84 2.81
C ILE A 189 7.02 18.58 3.00
N ALA A 190 7.06 19.89 2.79
CA ALA A 190 5.86 20.72 2.76
C ALA A 190 5.11 20.49 1.43
N GLY A 191 3.80 20.30 1.49
CA GLY A 191 2.98 20.05 0.30
C GLY A 191 3.12 21.10 -0.79
N ALA A 192 3.37 22.36 -0.42
CA ALA A 192 3.60 23.46 -1.37
C ALA A 192 4.85 23.30 -2.26
N ARG A 193 5.80 22.44 -1.87
CA ARG A 193 7.02 22.15 -2.64
C ARG A 193 6.91 20.90 -3.50
N VAL A 194 5.78 20.20 -3.45
CA VAL A 194 5.61 18.90 -4.11
C VAL A 194 4.95 19.07 -5.47
N HIS A 195 5.57 18.49 -6.49
CA HIS A 195 4.94 18.15 -7.75
C HIS A 195 4.54 16.67 -7.71
N TYR A 196 3.25 16.40 -7.62
CA TYR A 196 2.74 15.04 -7.55
C TYR A 196 2.76 14.37 -8.93
N LEU A 197 3.34 13.18 -9.00
CA LEU A 197 3.45 12.36 -10.20
C LEU A 197 2.34 11.29 -10.22
N PRO A 198 1.29 11.47 -11.03
CA PRO A 198 0.30 10.42 -11.30
C PRO A 198 0.90 9.35 -12.24
N PRO A 199 0.26 8.17 -12.41
CA PRO A 199 0.67 7.19 -13.40
C PRO A 199 0.68 7.81 -14.81
N THR A 200 1.80 7.64 -15.52
CA THR A 200 1.99 8.15 -16.87
C THR A 200 1.13 7.36 -17.84
N ARG A 201 0.33 8.06 -18.66
CA ARG A 201 -0.37 7.44 -19.79
C ARG A 201 0.55 7.35 -20.99
N GLU A 202 1.67 6.64 -20.86
CA GLU A 202 2.74 6.60 -21.86
C GLU A 202 2.24 6.17 -23.26
N TYR A 203 1.10 5.47 -23.31
CA TYR A 203 0.46 5.02 -24.56
C TYR A 203 -0.80 5.80 -24.97
N GLY A 204 -1.12 6.92 -24.33
CA GLY A 204 -2.31 7.72 -24.65
C GLY A 204 -3.66 7.02 -24.43
N THR A 205 -3.66 5.87 -23.75
CA THR A 205 -4.88 5.10 -23.47
C THR A 205 -5.52 5.56 -22.16
N THR A 206 -6.85 5.46 -22.08
CA THR A 206 -7.62 5.57 -20.84
C THR A 206 -7.78 4.20 -20.14
N SER A 207 -7.02 3.20 -20.58
CA SER A 207 -7.00 1.87 -19.99
C SER A 207 -6.34 1.92 -18.61
N GLU A 208 -6.83 1.08 -17.70
CA GLU A 208 -6.17 0.81 -16.42
C GLU A 208 -5.47 -0.55 -16.42
N VAL A 209 -5.44 -1.26 -17.55
CA VAL A 209 -4.76 -2.55 -17.66
C VAL A 209 -3.26 -2.33 -17.80
N GLN A 210 -2.49 -2.99 -16.93
CA GLN A 210 -1.03 -2.97 -16.96
C GLN A 210 -0.52 -3.64 -18.23
N VAL A 211 0.45 -2.98 -18.86
CA VAL A 211 1.27 -3.49 -19.96
C VAL A 211 2.59 -4.05 -19.41
N ALA A 212 3.09 -3.46 -18.32
CA ALA A 212 4.25 -3.93 -17.59
C ALA A 212 4.01 -3.80 -16.09
N SER A 213 4.65 -4.68 -15.31
CA SER A 213 4.42 -4.77 -13.86
C SER A 213 4.70 -3.52 -13.05
N TYR A 214 5.41 -2.54 -13.61
CA TYR A 214 5.77 -1.30 -12.92
C TYR A 214 5.33 -0.05 -13.70
N ASP A 215 4.30 -0.16 -14.54
CA ASP A 215 3.78 0.98 -15.30
C ASP A 215 2.80 1.88 -14.49
N GLY A 216 2.40 1.44 -13.29
CA GLY A 216 1.54 2.20 -12.39
C GLY A 216 0.03 2.10 -12.67
N ASN A 217 -0.40 1.34 -13.67
CA ASN A 217 -1.81 1.10 -13.94
C ASN A 217 -2.44 0.17 -12.89
N SER A 218 -3.77 0.16 -12.81
CA SER A 218 -4.50 -0.41 -11.66
C SER A 218 -5.00 -1.84 -11.84
N VAL A 219 -4.95 -2.41 -13.05
CA VAL A 219 -5.56 -3.70 -13.37
C VAL A 219 -4.55 -4.65 -13.96
N PHE A 220 -4.46 -5.86 -13.41
CA PHE A 220 -3.55 -6.90 -13.87
C PHE A 220 -4.15 -8.29 -13.60
N VAL A 221 -3.57 -9.32 -14.23
CA VAL A 221 -3.97 -10.71 -14.02
C VAL A 221 -2.87 -11.45 -13.29
N ARG A 222 -3.22 -12.16 -12.21
CA ARG A 222 -2.30 -13.03 -11.46
C ARG A 222 -3.02 -14.30 -11.05
N ASP A 223 -2.39 -15.45 -11.27
CA ASP A 223 -2.95 -16.77 -10.93
C ASP A 223 -4.38 -17.00 -11.51
N GLN A 224 -4.64 -16.46 -12.71
CA GLN A 224 -5.92 -16.49 -13.41
C GLN A 224 -7.05 -15.68 -12.74
N LEU A 225 -6.71 -14.76 -11.84
CA LEU A 225 -7.62 -13.77 -11.27
C LEU A 225 -7.29 -12.39 -11.84
N THR A 226 -8.32 -11.64 -12.20
CA THR A 226 -8.22 -10.24 -12.59
C THR A 226 -8.37 -9.36 -11.36
N LEU A 227 -7.31 -8.63 -11.01
CA LEU A 227 -7.28 -7.75 -9.85
C LEU A 227 -7.38 -6.29 -10.29
N GLY A 228 -8.14 -5.49 -9.55
CA GLY A 228 -8.19 -4.05 -9.70
C GLY A 228 -7.79 -3.38 -8.38
N VAL A 229 -6.79 -2.51 -8.39
CA VAL A 229 -6.29 -1.84 -7.18
C VAL A 229 -6.50 -0.34 -7.28
N GLU A 230 -7.13 0.25 -6.27
CA GLU A 230 -7.33 1.70 -6.14
C GLU A 230 -6.78 2.20 -4.80
N ILE A 231 -6.10 3.33 -4.81
CA ILE A 231 -5.50 3.88 -3.58
C ILE A 231 -6.37 5.04 -3.08
N CYS A 232 -7.12 4.78 -2.01
CA CYS A 232 -7.89 5.77 -1.26
C CYS A 232 -8.77 6.68 -2.13
N LEU A 233 -8.32 7.92 -2.39
CA LEU A 233 -9.05 8.89 -3.20
C LEU A 233 -9.32 8.43 -4.64
N ASP A 234 -8.50 7.52 -5.19
CA ASP A 234 -8.77 6.91 -6.49
C ASP A 234 -10.11 6.16 -6.49
N HIS A 235 -10.41 5.44 -5.42
CA HIS A 235 -11.68 4.73 -5.25
C HIS A 235 -12.84 5.71 -5.19
N ALA A 236 -12.76 6.72 -4.33
CA ALA A 236 -13.79 7.76 -4.24
C ALA A 236 -13.97 8.57 -5.53
N ALA A 237 -12.90 8.72 -6.33
CA ALA A 237 -12.94 9.36 -7.63
C ALA A 237 -13.44 8.42 -8.75
N GLN A 238 -13.71 7.16 -8.42
CA GLN A 238 -14.20 6.12 -9.32
C GLN A 238 -13.20 5.82 -10.45
N ARG A 239 -11.90 5.70 -10.12
CA ARG A 239 -10.82 5.50 -11.11
C ARG A 239 -11.10 4.31 -12.01
N LEU A 240 -11.35 3.13 -11.42
CA LEU A 240 -11.61 1.92 -12.20
C LEU A 240 -12.95 1.97 -12.93
N LYS A 241 -14.00 2.47 -12.27
CA LYS A 241 -15.34 2.56 -12.88
C LYS A 241 -15.40 3.48 -14.10
N LYS A 242 -14.54 4.50 -14.15
CA LYS A 242 -14.40 5.42 -15.29
C LYS A 242 -13.37 4.95 -16.32
N ALA A 243 -12.72 3.82 -16.10
CA ALA A 243 -11.77 3.25 -17.04
C ALA A 243 -12.46 2.75 -18.30
N SER A 244 -11.85 3.00 -19.46
CA SER A 244 -12.34 2.45 -20.72
C SER A 244 -11.91 0.98 -20.85
N GLY A 245 -12.82 0.11 -21.27
CA GLY A 245 -12.48 -1.29 -21.55
C GLY A 245 -12.04 -2.07 -20.30
N LEU A 246 -12.59 -1.73 -19.14
CA LEU A 246 -12.33 -2.44 -17.89
C LEU A 246 -12.73 -3.92 -18.03
N PRO A 247 -11.80 -4.89 -17.86
CA PRO A 247 -12.17 -6.30 -17.85
C PRO A 247 -12.98 -6.63 -16.59
N PRO A 248 -13.70 -7.77 -16.55
CA PRO A 248 -14.35 -8.22 -15.33
C PRO A 248 -13.34 -8.36 -14.19
N ILE A 249 -13.54 -7.63 -13.09
CA ILE A 249 -12.64 -7.64 -11.94
C ILE A 249 -13.11 -8.70 -10.94
N ASP A 250 -12.24 -9.65 -10.60
CA ASP A 250 -12.53 -10.65 -9.56
C ASP A 250 -12.40 -10.04 -8.16
N LEU A 251 -11.29 -9.33 -7.94
CA LEU A 251 -10.91 -8.76 -6.66
C LEU A 251 -10.59 -7.27 -6.83
N GLN A 252 -11.41 -6.41 -6.21
CA GLN A 252 -11.15 -4.98 -6.11
C GLN A 252 -10.50 -4.66 -4.75
N LEU A 253 -9.27 -4.18 -4.75
CA LEU A 253 -8.45 -3.98 -3.56
C LEU A 253 -8.23 -2.48 -3.31
N VAL A 254 -8.53 -2.04 -2.09
CA VAL A 254 -8.52 -0.62 -1.71
C VAL A 254 -7.71 -0.41 -0.42
N PRO A 255 -6.38 -0.30 -0.48
CA PRO A 255 -5.61 0.26 0.62
C PRO A 255 -5.95 1.76 0.76
N SER A 256 -6.30 2.20 1.97
CA SER A 256 -6.80 3.55 2.20
C SER A 256 -6.39 4.16 3.54
N CYS A 257 -6.57 5.48 3.65
CA CYS A 257 -6.36 6.26 4.87
C CYS A 257 -7.44 7.36 4.92
N GLY A 258 -8.61 7.01 5.46
CA GLY A 258 -9.82 7.83 5.55
C GLY A 258 -10.92 7.46 4.56
N MET A 259 -10.99 6.21 4.08
CA MET A 259 -11.95 5.79 3.04
C MET A 259 -12.64 4.45 3.32
N THR A 260 -13.97 4.40 3.18
CA THR A 260 -14.76 3.16 3.14
C THR A 260 -14.94 2.68 1.69
N LEU A 261 -15.39 1.44 1.49
CA LEU A 261 -15.91 1.05 0.19
C LEU A 261 -17.15 1.89 -0.13
N LYS A 262 -17.15 2.53 -1.30
CA LYS A 262 -18.30 3.31 -1.78
C LYS A 262 -19.06 2.51 -2.80
N ALA A 263 -20.36 2.31 -2.56
CA ALA A 263 -21.22 1.51 -3.43
C ALA A 263 -21.18 1.95 -4.90
N ASP A 264 -21.09 3.27 -5.14
CA ASP A 264 -21.02 3.84 -6.48
C ASP A 264 -19.65 3.68 -7.16
N SER A 265 -18.64 3.17 -6.46
CA SER A 265 -17.25 3.01 -6.91
C SER A 265 -16.85 1.55 -7.04
N LEU A 266 -17.74 0.61 -6.69
CA LEU A 266 -17.52 -0.82 -6.83
C LEU A 266 -17.60 -1.25 -8.31
N VAL A 267 -16.66 -2.10 -8.72
CA VAL A 267 -16.54 -2.64 -10.08
C VAL A 267 -16.27 -4.14 -10.14
N ALA A 268 -16.08 -4.81 -9.00
CA ALA A 268 -15.93 -6.27 -8.98
C ALA A 268 -17.16 -6.96 -9.59
N ARG A 269 -16.95 -8.05 -10.33
CA ARG A 269 -18.02 -8.82 -10.98
C ARG A 269 -18.90 -9.52 -9.95
N SER A 270 -20.08 -9.98 -10.38
CA SER A 270 -20.89 -10.93 -9.59
C SER A 270 -20.04 -12.16 -9.24
N GLY A 271 -20.18 -12.66 -8.01
CA GLY A 271 -19.32 -13.66 -7.39
C GLY A 271 -17.95 -13.14 -6.93
N GLY A 272 -17.55 -11.93 -7.33
CA GLY A 272 -16.31 -11.27 -6.93
C GLY A 272 -16.43 -10.51 -5.60
N TYR A 273 -15.34 -9.84 -5.22
CA TYR A 273 -15.21 -9.17 -3.92
C TYR A 273 -14.52 -7.81 -4.03
N ALA A 274 -14.93 -6.90 -3.16
CA ALA A 274 -14.17 -5.69 -2.85
C ALA A 274 -13.63 -5.76 -1.42
N PHE A 275 -12.37 -5.38 -1.24
CA PHE A 275 -11.66 -5.43 0.03
C PHE A 275 -10.97 -4.10 0.31
N ASN A 276 -11.23 -3.50 1.47
CA ASN A 276 -10.65 -2.25 1.93
C ASN A 276 -9.90 -2.44 3.26
N CYS A 277 -8.77 -1.76 3.40
CA CYS A 277 -7.98 -1.68 4.63
C CYS A 277 -7.66 -0.21 4.88
N ASP A 278 -8.31 0.37 5.88
CA ASP A 278 -8.26 1.79 6.16
C ASP A 278 -7.40 2.11 7.39
N GLY A 279 -6.50 3.08 7.23
CA GLY A 279 -5.57 3.51 8.28
C GLY A 279 -5.91 4.84 8.97
N TYR A 280 -7.15 5.33 8.93
CA TYR A 280 -7.48 6.62 9.57
C TYR A 280 -8.78 6.63 10.37
N ALA A 281 -9.79 5.89 9.93
CA ALA A 281 -11.12 5.94 10.50
C ALA A 281 -11.55 4.55 10.99
N ASN A 282 -12.02 4.51 12.23
CA ASN A 282 -12.70 3.34 12.77
C ASN A 282 -14.22 3.51 12.60
N TYR A 283 -14.77 2.92 11.54
CA TYR A 283 -16.19 2.98 11.22
C TYR A 283 -17.11 2.38 12.30
N ASP A 284 -16.60 1.45 13.11
CA ASP A 284 -17.37 0.77 14.16
C ASP A 284 -17.63 1.72 15.35
N THR A 285 -16.74 2.69 15.55
CA THR A 285 -16.73 3.58 16.72
C THR A 285 -16.90 5.06 16.36
N GLY A 286 -16.79 5.42 15.08
CA GLY A 286 -16.88 6.80 14.60
C GLY A 286 -15.68 7.69 14.99
N VAL A 287 -14.58 7.10 15.49
CA VAL A 287 -13.38 7.86 15.90
C VAL A 287 -12.18 7.53 15.01
N LEU A 288 -11.11 8.32 15.16
CA LEU A 288 -9.83 8.06 14.50
C LEU A 288 -9.25 6.71 14.94
N GLY A 289 -8.82 5.91 13.96
CA GLY A 289 -8.29 4.58 14.18
C GLY A 289 -7.94 3.90 12.86
N ALA A 290 -8.31 2.64 12.74
CA ALA A 290 -8.18 1.86 11.52
C ALA A 290 -9.33 0.86 11.45
N ASN A 291 -9.68 0.43 10.25
CA ASN A 291 -10.73 -0.56 10.02
C ASN A 291 -10.47 -1.33 8.71
N SER A 292 -11.28 -2.34 8.44
CA SER A 292 -11.28 -3.07 7.18
C SER A 292 -12.69 -3.47 6.81
N GLN A 293 -12.94 -3.66 5.52
CA GLN A 293 -14.25 -4.08 5.01
C GLN A 293 -14.04 -5.04 3.86
N VAL A 294 -14.74 -6.18 3.90
CA VAL A 294 -14.91 -7.06 2.75
C VAL A 294 -16.36 -6.99 2.34
N ARG A 295 -16.61 -6.85 1.04
CA ARG A 295 -17.95 -6.90 0.47
C ARG A 295 -17.97 -7.92 -0.67
N ALA A 296 -18.81 -8.93 -0.51
CA ALA A 296 -19.19 -9.83 -1.58
C ALA A 296 -20.21 -9.13 -2.48
N MET A 297 -20.02 -9.21 -3.79
CA MET A 297 -20.87 -8.44 -4.71
C MET A 297 -22.33 -8.93 -4.74
N ASP A 298 -22.58 -10.19 -4.40
CA ASP A 298 -23.92 -10.79 -4.42
C ASP A 298 -24.61 -10.83 -3.05
N SER A 299 -23.86 -10.81 -1.95
CA SER A 299 -24.38 -11.03 -0.60
C SER A 299 -24.08 -9.90 0.39
N GLY A 300 -23.33 -8.89 0.00
CA GLY A 300 -23.05 -7.72 0.82
C GLY A 300 -21.82 -7.87 1.72
N ASP A 301 -21.86 -7.18 2.87
CA ASP A 301 -20.68 -7.06 3.73
C ASP A 301 -20.40 -8.39 4.47
N VAL A 302 -19.11 -8.75 4.54
CA VAL A 302 -18.64 -9.99 5.19
C VAL A 302 -18.06 -9.65 6.56
N ALA A 303 -18.46 -10.41 7.58
CA ALA A 303 -17.97 -10.21 8.94
C ALA A 303 -16.54 -10.76 9.15
N VAL A 304 -15.80 -10.09 10.01
CA VAL A 304 -14.51 -10.57 10.54
C VAL A 304 -14.77 -11.78 11.44
N VAL A 305 -13.99 -12.86 11.27
CA VAL A 305 -14.10 -14.07 12.09
C VAL A 305 -13.07 -14.12 13.22
N ALA A 306 -11.95 -13.42 13.07
CA ALA A 306 -10.93 -13.36 14.10
C ALA A 306 -10.12 -12.06 14.07
N LYS A 307 -9.52 -11.77 15.22
CA LYS A 307 -8.60 -10.65 15.43
C LYS A 307 -7.36 -11.17 16.13
N ALA A 308 -6.19 -10.80 15.62
CA ALA A 308 -4.91 -11.16 16.23
C ALA A 308 -4.12 -9.90 16.59
N SER A 309 -3.53 -9.90 17.79
CA SER A 309 -2.58 -8.87 18.21
C SER A 309 -1.18 -9.18 17.71
N LEU A 310 -0.37 -8.14 17.53
CA LEU A 310 1.01 -8.28 17.09
C LEU A 310 1.96 -8.24 18.30
N ASP A 311 2.97 -9.11 18.32
CA ASP A 311 4.10 -8.95 19.23
C ASP A 311 4.97 -7.79 18.75
N VAL A 312 5.02 -6.71 19.52
CA VAL A 312 5.80 -5.50 19.19
C VAL A 312 7.03 -5.33 20.06
N THR A 313 7.44 -6.38 20.77
CA THR A 313 8.61 -6.38 21.64
C THR A 313 9.87 -5.96 20.88
N GLY A 314 10.54 -4.91 21.37
CA GLY A 314 11.76 -4.39 20.75
C GLY A 314 11.55 -3.47 19.55
N VAL A 315 10.31 -3.14 19.16
CA VAL A 315 10.04 -2.11 18.15
C VAL A 315 9.38 -0.89 18.78
N ASN A 316 9.91 0.31 18.50
CA ASN A 316 9.31 1.56 18.96
C ASN A 316 8.11 1.96 18.07
N VAL A 317 6.99 1.25 18.24
CA VAL A 317 5.76 1.50 17.47
C VAL A 317 5.24 2.92 17.65
N ALA A 318 5.35 3.49 18.85
CA ALA A 318 4.87 4.84 19.14
C ALA A 318 5.60 5.90 18.30
N ALA A 319 6.87 5.67 17.95
CA ALA A 319 7.61 6.54 17.03
C ALA A 319 7.13 6.41 15.57
N LEU A 320 6.67 5.23 15.15
CA LEU A 320 6.29 4.91 13.77
C LEU A 320 4.82 5.23 13.45
N PHE A 321 3.93 5.06 14.43
CA PHE A 321 2.48 5.17 14.27
C PHE A 321 1.83 5.83 15.49
N ALA A 322 0.95 6.80 15.24
CA ALA A 322 0.40 7.66 16.29
C ALA A 322 -0.59 6.94 17.25
N ARG A 323 -1.11 5.77 16.88
CA ARG A 323 -2.14 5.05 17.66
C ARG A 323 -1.79 3.60 17.95
N GLY A 324 -0.49 3.29 18.04
CA GLY A 324 -0.02 1.95 18.36
C GLY A 324 0.00 0.99 17.17
N ALA A 325 0.09 -0.30 17.48
CA ALA A 325 0.40 -1.35 16.49
C ALA A 325 -0.81 -1.82 15.68
N GLY A 326 -2.01 -1.40 16.06
CA GLY A 326 -3.24 -1.91 15.44
C GLY A 326 -3.49 -3.38 15.73
N GLU A 327 -4.29 -4.01 14.86
CA GLU A 327 -4.66 -5.43 14.94
C GLU A 327 -4.74 -6.05 13.54
N VAL A 328 -4.47 -7.35 13.46
CA VAL A 328 -4.77 -8.14 12.26
C VAL A 328 -6.22 -8.60 12.32
N ARG A 329 -6.99 -8.42 11.25
CA ARG A 329 -8.37 -8.89 11.10
C ARG A 329 -8.43 -9.96 10.02
N VAL A 330 -8.98 -11.11 10.35
CA VAL A 330 -9.13 -12.26 9.45
C VAL A 330 -10.59 -12.44 9.09
N TYR A 331 -10.86 -12.56 7.80
CA TYR A 331 -12.18 -12.87 7.23
C TYR A 331 -12.30 -14.37 6.95
N PRO A 332 -13.52 -14.92 6.82
CA PRO A 332 -13.67 -16.32 6.43
C PRO A 332 -13.07 -16.56 5.04
N ALA A 333 -12.72 -17.82 4.75
CA ALA A 333 -12.47 -18.23 3.37
C ALA A 333 -13.79 -18.20 2.58
N LEU A 334 -13.75 -17.64 1.38
CA LEU A 334 -14.91 -17.36 0.54
C LEU A 334 -14.71 -17.97 -0.85
N PRO A 335 -15.77 -18.52 -1.48
CA PRO A 335 -15.65 -19.11 -2.80
C PRO A 335 -15.31 -18.04 -3.85
N LEU A 336 -14.36 -18.33 -4.73
CA LEU A 336 -14.12 -17.51 -5.91
C LEU A 336 -15.17 -17.80 -6.99
N PRO A 337 -15.50 -16.82 -7.84
CA PRO A 337 -16.41 -17.05 -8.96
C PRO A 337 -15.86 -18.19 -9.82
N LYS A 338 -16.71 -19.10 -10.29
CA LYS A 338 -16.34 -20.08 -11.32
C LYS A 338 -16.62 -19.43 -12.67
N ASP A 339 -15.67 -19.55 -13.60
CA ASP A 339 -15.86 -19.08 -14.97
C ASP A 339 -16.98 -19.84 -15.68
#